data_AF-A0A7S0MX89-F1
#
_entry.id   AF-A0A7S0MX89-F1
#
_cell.length_a   1.000
_cell.length_b   1.000
_cell.length_c   1.000
_cell.angle_alpha   90.00
_cell.angle_beta   90.00
_cell.angle_gamma   90.00
#
_symmetry.space_group_name_H-M   'P 1'
#
loop_
_entity.id
_entity.type
_entity.pdbx_description
1 polymer ?
#
loop_
_entity_poly.entity_id
_entity_poly.type
_entity_poly.pdbx_seq_one_letter_code
_entity_poly.pdbx_strand_id
1 'polypeptide(L)'
;MGQGKNTGKHRPKRPDFRSNAKKRKAEEKKAYEKKEGITYASVKKAKLAKIAAGGEVPGQRKFDNQGMRLKKYNEDQKLMRALTKKLRQIDDLIKTQEGGAELDDQQLEKISKRDEVIEEMEELTGPPKLKRARQEESDEDDDEDEDEDEDEDEDE
;
A
#
# COMPACT_ATOMS: atom_id res chain seq x y z
N MET A 1 -20.04 -34.66 -13.10
CA MET A 1 -20.68 -33.85 -12.04
C MET A 1 -19.89 -34.07 -10.75
N GLY A 2 -18.83 -33.30 -10.50
CA GLY A 2 -17.96 -33.50 -9.33
C GLY A 2 -18.54 -32.84 -8.08
N GLN A 3 -19.00 -33.63 -7.12
CA GLN A 3 -19.41 -33.15 -5.80
C GLN A 3 -18.16 -32.82 -4.96
N GLY A 4 -17.76 -31.56 -4.98
CA GLY A 4 -16.70 -31.06 -4.10
C GLY A 4 -17.15 -31.14 -2.63
N LYS A 5 -16.34 -31.80 -1.79
CA LYS A 5 -16.56 -31.95 -0.35
C LYS A 5 -16.53 -30.56 0.32
N ASN A 6 -17.68 -30.09 0.77
CA ASN A 6 -17.83 -28.85 1.54
C ASN A 6 -17.17 -29.06 2.91
N THR A 7 -15.87 -28.78 3.01
CA THR A 7 -15.19 -28.73 4.30
C THR A 7 -15.86 -27.60 5.10
N GLY A 8 -16.48 -27.91 6.24
CA GLY A 8 -17.31 -26.98 7.04
C GLY A 8 -16.59 -25.75 7.63
N LYS A 9 -15.45 -25.35 7.04
CA LYS A 9 -14.63 -24.19 7.38
C LYS A 9 -15.09 -22.91 6.69
N HIS A 10 -16.23 -22.90 5.99
CA HIS A 10 -16.76 -21.67 5.40
C HIS A 10 -17.35 -20.76 6.48
N ARG A 11 -16.58 -19.78 6.93
CA ARG A 11 -17.08 -18.68 7.75
C ARG A 11 -18.01 -17.80 6.90
N PRO A 12 -19.27 -17.57 7.25
CA PRO A 12 -20.16 -16.74 6.43
C PRO A 12 -19.60 -15.33 6.36
N LYS A 13 -19.63 -14.73 5.15
CA LYS A 13 -19.32 -13.30 5.01
C LYS A 13 -20.27 -12.54 5.93
N ARG A 14 -19.74 -11.58 6.70
CA ARG A 14 -20.56 -10.70 7.54
C ARG A 14 -21.70 -10.13 6.68
N PRO A 15 -22.95 -10.14 7.17
CA PRO A 15 -24.05 -9.53 6.41
C PRO A 15 -23.69 -8.07 6.16
N ASP A 16 -23.84 -7.62 4.92
CA ASP A 16 -23.65 -6.22 4.61
C ASP A 16 -24.79 -5.43 5.28
N PHE A 17 -24.48 -4.74 6.38
CA PHE A 17 -25.43 -3.90 7.12
C PHE A 17 -25.87 -2.66 6.32
N ARG A 18 -25.22 -2.39 5.18
CA ARG A 18 -25.62 -1.29 4.29
C ARG A 18 -26.85 -1.73 3.50
N SER A 19 -27.88 -0.89 3.49
CA SER A 19 -29.05 -1.16 2.67
C SER A 19 -28.66 -1.24 1.20
N ASN A 20 -29.09 -2.34 0.54
CA ASN A 20 -28.79 -2.59 -0.87
C ASN A 20 -29.14 -1.36 -1.72
N ALA A 21 -28.21 -0.91 -2.55
CA ALA A 21 -28.39 0.27 -3.40
C ALA A 21 -29.68 0.24 -4.24
N LYS A 22 -30.13 -0.95 -4.66
CA LYS A 22 -31.42 -1.13 -5.35
C LYS A 22 -32.62 -0.80 -4.45
N LYS A 23 -32.60 -1.27 -3.19
CA LYS A 23 -33.66 -0.98 -2.20
C LYS A 23 -33.71 0.52 -1.88
N ARG A 24 -32.56 1.15 -1.65
CA ARG A 24 -32.47 2.61 -1.43
C ARG A 24 -33.07 3.42 -2.58
N LYS A 25 -32.73 3.08 -3.84
CA LYS A 25 -33.29 3.75 -5.02
C LYS A 25 -34.79 3.54 -5.16
N ALA A 26 -35.29 2.35 -4.81
CA ALA A 26 -36.72 2.07 -4.86
C ALA A 26 -37.49 2.85 -3.78
N GLU A 27 -36.96 2.93 -2.57
CA GLU A 27 -37.52 3.74 -1.49
C GLU A 27 -37.52 5.23 -1.84
N GLU A 28 -36.43 5.73 -2.44
CA GLU A 28 -36.34 7.11 -2.92
C GLU A 28 -37.43 7.40 -3.96
N LYS A 29 -37.60 6.55 -4.98
CA LYS A 29 -38.68 6.69 -5.97
C LYS A 29 -40.07 6.72 -5.33
N LYS A 30 -40.36 5.78 -4.43
CA LYS A 30 -41.63 5.73 -3.69
C LYS A 30 -41.87 6.98 -2.86
N ALA A 31 -40.82 7.57 -2.29
CA ALA A 31 -40.93 8.81 -1.51
C ALA A 31 -41.30 10.02 -2.38
N TYR A 32 -40.92 10.04 -3.66
CA TYR A 32 -41.33 11.08 -4.60
C TYR A 32 -42.72 10.84 -5.19
N GLU A 33 -43.11 9.58 -5.42
CA GLU A 33 -44.48 9.24 -5.86
C GLU A 33 -45.56 9.67 -4.85
N LYS A 34 -45.21 9.77 -3.56
CA LYS A 34 -46.09 10.30 -2.50
C LYS A 34 -46.21 11.82 -2.48
N LYS A 35 -45.38 12.55 -3.22
CA LYS A 35 -45.40 14.01 -3.26
C LYS A 35 -46.20 14.47 -4.48
N GLU A 36 -47.23 15.27 -4.26
CA GLU A 36 -48.04 15.79 -5.36
C GLU A 36 -47.23 16.75 -6.25
N GLY A 37 -47.36 16.59 -7.58
CA GLY A 37 -46.82 17.53 -8.56
C GLY A 37 -45.32 17.39 -8.90
N ILE A 38 -44.56 16.50 -8.25
CA ILE A 38 -43.11 16.36 -8.52
C ILE A 38 -42.73 14.89 -8.73
N THR A 39 -42.31 14.55 -9.96
CA THR A 39 -41.83 13.19 -10.26
C THR A 39 -40.35 13.00 -9.91
N TYR A 40 -39.96 11.76 -9.61
CA TYR A 40 -38.54 11.43 -9.40
C TYR A 40 -37.67 11.79 -10.62
N ALA A 41 -38.22 11.62 -11.83
CA ALA A 41 -37.53 11.92 -13.07
C ALA A 41 -37.25 13.42 -13.23
N SER A 42 -38.19 14.30 -12.87
CA SER A 42 -38.01 15.76 -12.97
C SER A 42 -36.94 16.24 -11.99
N VAL A 43 -36.94 15.73 -10.76
CA VAL A 43 -35.92 16.08 -9.75
C VAL A 43 -34.54 15.59 -10.16
N LYS A 44 -34.44 14.37 -10.71
CA LYS A 44 -33.18 13.85 -11.23
C LYS A 44 -32.66 14.70 -12.40
N LYS A 45 -33.54 15.11 -13.32
CA LYS A 45 -33.18 15.96 -14.47
C LYS A 45 -32.72 17.34 -14.01
N ALA A 46 -33.41 17.95 -13.05
CA ALA A 46 -33.02 19.24 -12.45
C ALA A 46 -31.68 19.15 -11.71
N LYS A 47 -31.43 18.06 -10.96
CA LYS A 47 -30.15 17.81 -10.28
C LYS A 47 -29.00 17.67 -11.28
N LEU A 48 -29.19 16.92 -12.36
CA LEU A 48 -28.19 16.79 -13.41
C LEU A 48 -27.92 18.11 -14.15
N ALA A 49 -28.96 18.89 -14.45
CA ALA A 49 -28.81 20.21 -15.05
C ALA A 49 -28.02 21.17 -14.14
N LYS A 50 -28.26 21.14 -12.82
CA LYS A 50 -27.46 21.92 -11.85
C LYS A 50 -25.99 21.51 -11.85
N ILE A 51 -25.70 20.20 -11.84
CA ILE A 51 -24.31 19.70 -11.90
C ILE A 51 -23.63 20.13 -13.21
N ALA A 52 -24.33 20.00 -14.35
CA ALA A 52 -23.81 20.40 -15.65
C ALA A 52 -23.55 21.91 -15.75
N ALA A 53 -24.34 22.73 -15.07
CA ALA A 53 -24.13 24.17 -14.94
C ALA A 53 -23.06 24.55 -13.89
N GLY A 54 -22.32 23.58 -13.32
CA GLY A 54 -21.31 23.82 -12.29
C GLY A 54 -21.87 24.17 -10.91
N GLY A 55 -23.19 24.03 -10.72
CA GLY A 55 -23.86 24.32 -9.46
C GLY A 55 -23.60 23.26 -8.39
N GLU A 56 -23.46 23.70 -7.15
CA GLU A 56 -23.26 22.81 -6.00
C GLU A 56 -24.53 22.02 -5.66
N VAL A 57 -24.36 20.73 -5.40
CA VAL A 57 -25.46 19.87 -4.98
C VAL A 57 -25.22 19.41 -3.54
N PRO A 58 -26.22 19.55 -2.64
CA PRO A 58 -26.08 19.12 -1.25
C PRO A 58 -25.68 17.64 -1.17
N GLY A 59 -24.61 17.37 -0.43
CA GLY A 59 -24.05 16.02 -0.24
C GLY A 59 -23.02 15.59 -1.30
N GLN A 60 -22.76 16.38 -2.35
CA GLN A 60 -21.54 16.20 -3.15
C GLN A 60 -20.37 16.89 -2.47
N ARG A 61 -19.36 16.11 -2.07
CA ARG A 61 -18.08 16.66 -1.66
C ARG A 61 -17.44 17.28 -2.89
N LYS A 62 -17.02 18.55 -2.79
CA LYS A 62 -16.16 19.20 -3.78
C LYS A 62 -14.82 18.47 -3.74
N PHE A 63 -14.66 17.46 -4.58
CA PHE A 63 -13.34 16.96 -4.90
C PHE A 63 -12.76 17.94 -5.89
N ASP A 64 -12.06 18.94 -5.38
CA ASP A 64 -11.18 19.73 -6.21
C ASP A 64 -10.25 18.74 -6.93
N ASN A 65 -9.94 18.95 -8.21
CA ASN A 65 -8.99 18.12 -8.96
C ASN A 65 -7.58 18.07 -8.32
N GLN A 66 -7.37 18.78 -7.20
CA GLN A 66 -6.20 18.74 -6.34
C GLN A 66 -6.22 17.58 -5.33
N GLY A 67 -7.40 17.13 -4.88
CA GLY A 67 -7.53 16.14 -3.80
C GLY A 67 -7.01 14.73 -4.13
N MET A 68 -6.86 14.42 -5.42
CA MET A 68 -6.31 13.14 -5.91
C MET A 68 -4.92 13.28 -6.53
N ARG A 69 -4.31 14.47 -6.51
CA ARG A 69 -2.95 14.65 -7.04
C ARG A 69 -1.95 14.21 -5.99
N LEU A 70 -1.38 13.03 -6.17
CA LEU A 70 -0.20 12.60 -5.42
C LEU A 70 0.92 13.63 -5.60
N LYS A 71 1.51 14.09 -4.49
CA LYS A 71 2.71 14.92 -4.54
C LYS A 71 3.80 14.12 -5.24
N LYS A 72 4.34 14.66 -6.34
CA LYS A 72 5.49 14.07 -7.03
C LYS A 72 6.73 14.39 -6.19
N TYR A 73 7.42 13.34 -5.74
CA TYR A 73 8.68 13.46 -5.02
C TYR A 73 9.83 13.21 -5.99
N ASN A 74 10.92 13.97 -5.85
CA ASN A 74 12.19 13.71 -6.53
C ASN A 74 12.81 12.42 -5.98
N GLU A 75 13.79 11.84 -6.68
CA GLU A 75 14.42 10.57 -6.29
C GLU A 75 15.08 10.65 -4.93
N ASP A 76 15.84 11.71 -4.66
CA ASP A 76 16.46 11.96 -3.35
C ASP A 76 15.43 12.03 -2.22
N GLN A 77 14.28 12.64 -2.46
CA GLN A 77 13.19 12.74 -1.48
C GLN A 77 12.54 11.38 -1.21
N LYS A 78 12.47 10.49 -2.22
CA LYS A 78 12.00 9.13 -2.04
C LYS A 78 13.00 8.32 -1.24
N LEU A 79 14.29 8.44 -1.56
CA LEU A 79 15.38 7.75 -0.88
C LEU A 79 15.46 8.16 0.59
N MET A 80 15.48 9.47 0.88
CA MET A 80 15.42 10.00 2.25
C MET A 80 14.24 9.42 3.05
N ARG A 81 13.04 9.39 2.46
CA ARG A 81 11.85 8.80 3.12
C ARG A 81 11.99 7.31 3.34
N ALA A 82 12.66 6.58 2.46
CA ALA A 82 12.90 5.15 2.62
C ALA A 82 13.90 4.90 3.76
N LEU A 83 15.00 5.64 3.81
CA LEU A 83 16.01 5.54 4.88
C LEU A 83 15.45 5.92 6.24
N THR A 84 14.68 7.02 6.34
CA THR A 84 14.00 7.39 7.59
C THR A 84 13.05 6.28 8.07
N LYS A 85 12.35 5.59 7.15
CA LYS A 85 11.48 4.46 7.51
C LYS A 85 12.30 3.27 8.01
N LYS A 86 13.43 2.96 7.37
CA LYS A 86 14.34 1.89 7.82
C LYS A 86 14.85 2.17 9.23
N LEU A 87 15.35 3.38 9.50
CA LEU A 87 15.81 3.78 10.84
C LEU A 87 14.72 3.62 11.90
N ARG A 88 13.50 4.07 11.59
CA ARG A 88 12.38 3.89 12.52
C ARG A 88 12.10 2.42 12.82
N GLN A 89 12.16 1.55 11.81
CA GLN A 89 11.97 0.10 12.02
C GLN A 89 13.06 -0.48 12.91
N ILE A 90 14.31 -0.05 12.71
CA ILE A 90 15.44 -0.45 13.54
C ILE A 90 15.26 0.03 14.98
N ASP A 91 14.88 1.29 15.20
CA ASP A 91 14.60 1.83 16.54
C ASP A 91 13.45 1.09 17.23
N ASP A 92 12.42 0.69 16.49
CA ASP A 92 11.31 -0.11 17.02
C ASP A 92 11.79 -1.52 17.42
N LEU A 93 12.71 -2.13 16.65
CA LEU A 93 13.33 -3.43 16.99
C LEU A 93 14.24 -3.34 18.23
N ILE A 94 15.05 -2.28 18.35
CA ILE A 94 15.89 -2.04 19.52
C ILE A 94 15.02 -1.92 20.78
N LYS A 95 13.92 -1.17 20.72
CA LYS A 95 12.98 -1.08 21.85
C LYS A 95 12.36 -2.42 22.22
N THR A 96 12.06 -3.28 21.24
CA THR A 96 11.56 -4.63 21.54
C THR A 96 12.63 -5.52 22.18
N GLN A 97 13.89 -5.38 21.76
CA GLN A 97 15.03 -6.09 22.35
C GLN A 97 15.28 -5.62 23.80
N GLU A 98 15.29 -4.30 24.03
CA GLU A 98 15.40 -3.70 25.36
C GLU A 98 14.23 -4.10 26.28
N GLY A 99 13.05 -4.34 25.70
CA GLY A 99 11.88 -4.89 26.39
C GLY A 99 11.99 -6.39 26.75
N GLY A 100 13.10 -7.05 26.40
CA GLY A 100 13.36 -8.45 26.71
C GLY A 100 12.70 -9.46 25.77
N ALA A 101 12.25 -9.04 24.58
CA ALA A 101 11.75 -9.96 23.56
C ALA A 101 12.91 -10.61 22.80
N GLU A 102 12.80 -11.90 22.51
CA GLU A 102 13.70 -12.61 21.62
C GLU A 102 13.45 -12.16 20.17
N LEU A 103 14.52 -11.77 19.48
CA LEU A 103 14.48 -11.34 18.09
C LEU A 103 14.98 -12.46 17.17
N ASP A 104 14.40 -12.52 15.99
CA ASP A 104 14.82 -13.41 14.90
C ASP A 104 16.15 -12.95 14.30
N ASP A 105 16.90 -13.86 13.66
CA ASP A 105 18.23 -13.57 13.09
C ASP A 105 18.16 -12.45 12.05
N GLN A 106 17.10 -12.43 11.24
CA GLN A 106 16.84 -11.37 10.25
C GLN A 106 16.55 -10.00 10.88
N GLN A 107 16.10 -9.97 12.14
CA GLN A 107 15.87 -8.73 12.88
C GLN A 107 17.17 -8.21 13.49
N LEU A 108 18.03 -9.11 13.97
CA LEU A 108 19.36 -8.77 14.45
C LEU A 108 20.24 -8.20 13.33
N GLU A 109 20.20 -8.77 12.13
CA GLU A 109 20.86 -8.21 10.94
C GLU A 109 20.36 -6.81 10.56
N LYS A 110 19.09 -6.49 10.85
CA LYS A 110 18.58 -5.13 10.59
C LYS A 110 19.13 -4.13 11.61
N ILE A 111 19.31 -4.56 12.86
CA ILE A 111 19.89 -3.74 13.90
C ILE A 111 21.37 -3.47 13.61
N SER A 112 22.13 -4.46 13.12
CA SER A 112 23.55 -4.26 12.80
C SER A 112 23.75 -3.22 11.69
N LYS A 113 22.84 -3.14 10.71
CA LYS A 113 22.87 -2.15 9.61
C LYS A 113 22.46 -0.73 10.02
N ARG A 114 22.26 -0.45 11.31
CA ARG A 114 21.81 0.87 11.78
C ARG A 114 22.75 1.98 11.36
N ASP A 115 24.04 1.79 11.57
CA ASP A 115 25.04 2.83 11.36
C ASP A 115 25.23 3.12 9.86
N GLU A 116 25.21 2.09 9.02
CA GLU A 116 25.19 2.23 7.55
C GLU A 116 24.04 3.10 7.06
N VAL A 117 22.82 2.90 7.60
CA VAL A 117 21.65 3.70 7.21
C VAL A 117 21.75 5.15 7.70
N ILE A 118 22.44 5.40 8.81
CA ILE A 118 22.72 6.77 9.29
C ILE A 118 23.71 7.45 8.34
N GLU A 119 24.79 6.78 7.98
CA GLU A 119 25.80 7.29 7.04
C GLU A 119 25.18 7.62 5.67
N GLU A 120 24.33 6.75 5.12
CA GLU A 120 23.63 6.99 3.85
C GLU A 120 22.69 8.23 3.94
N MET A 121 22.04 8.46 5.09
CA MET A 121 21.25 9.68 5.30
C MET A 121 22.13 10.94 5.42
N GLU A 122 23.29 10.84 6.05
CA GLU A 122 24.23 11.96 6.18
C GLU A 122 24.86 12.33 4.83
N GLU A 123 25.12 11.35 3.96
CA GLU A 123 25.61 11.63 2.60
C GLU A 123 24.57 12.38 1.77
N LEU A 124 23.30 12.03 1.89
CA LEU A 124 22.21 12.68 1.17
C LEU A 124 21.85 14.08 1.70
N THR A 125 22.16 14.38 2.97
CA THR A 125 21.81 15.66 3.62
C THR A 125 22.99 16.59 3.87
N GLY A 126 24.21 16.05 3.82
CA GLY A 126 25.45 16.80 4.01
C GLY A 126 25.74 17.77 2.86
N PRO A 127 26.62 18.76 3.09
CA PRO A 127 27.15 19.57 1.99
C PRO A 127 27.83 18.64 0.97
N PRO A 128 27.80 18.95 -0.33
CA PRO A 128 28.38 18.09 -1.37
C PRO A 128 29.88 17.93 -1.09
N LYS A 129 30.25 16.85 -0.38
CA LYS A 129 31.64 16.47 -0.22
C LYS A 129 32.10 16.12 -1.63
N LEU A 130 33.11 16.84 -2.11
CA LEU A 130 33.77 16.62 -3.39
C LEU A 130 33.84 15.13 -3.66
N LYS A 131 33.14 14.70 -4.73
CA LYS A 131 33.05 13.32 -5.22
C LYS A 131 34.36 12.58 -4.94
N ARG A 132 34.40 11.73 -3.92
CA ARG A 132 35.39 10.65 -3.93
C ARG A 132 34.94 9.74 -5.06
N ALA A 133 35.86 9.55 -6.00
CA ALA A 133 35.67 8.73 -7.16
C ALA A 133 35.01 7.42 -6.75
N ARG A 134 33.96 7.05 -7.48
CA ARG A 134 33.49 5.68 -7.58
C ARG A 134 34.68 4.87 -8.11
N GLN A 135 35.52 4.39 -7.20
CA GLN A 135 36.50 3.37 -7.47
C GLN A 135 35.70 2.08 -7.54
N GLU A 136 35.58 1.57 -8.76
CA GLU A 136 35.28 0.18 -9.03
C GLU A 136 36.35 -0.65 -8.30
N GLU A 137 36.01 -1.18 -7.12
CA GLU A 137 36.66 -2.37 -6.60
C GLU A 137 35.65 -3.49 -6.81
N SER A 138 35.87 -4.15 -7.94
CA SER A 138 35.47 -5.52 -8.20
C SER A 138 36.26 -6.39 -7.23
N ASP A 139 35.70 -6.68 -6.06
CA ASP A 139 36.12 -7.86 -5.29
C ASP A 139 35.57 -9.09 -6.02
N GLU A 140 36.36 -9.52 -7.01
CA GLU A 140 36.43 -10.89 -7.49
C GLU A 140 36.96 -11.75 -6.33
N ASP A 141 36.08 -12.17 -5.42
CA ASP A 141 36.34 -13.35 -4.59
C ASP A 141 35.88 -14.58 -5.38
N ASP A 142 36.87 -15.04 -6.15
CA ASP A 142 37.20 -16.42 -6.48
C ASP A 142 36.90 -17.37 -5.31
N ASP A 143 35.88 -18.21 -5.45
CA ASP A 143 35.80 -19.51 -4.76
C ASP A 143 35.29 -20.53 -5.79
N GLU A 144 36.24 -20.95 -6.63
CA GLU A 144 36.28 -22.30 -7.20
C GLU A 144 36.21 -23.32 -6.06
N ASP A 145 35.11 -24.09 -5.98
CA ASP A 145 35.19 -25.47 -5.50
C ASP A 145 34.36 -26.33 -6.46
N GLU A 146 35.10 -26.84 -7.45
CA GLU A 146 34.82 -28.10 -8.14
C GLU A 146 34.74 -29.24 -7.12
N ASP A 147 33.78 -30.13 -7.33
CA ASP A 147 33.89 -31.61 -7.24
C ASP A 147 32.45 -32.14 -7.09
N GLU A 148 31.82 -32.53 -8.19
CA GLU A 148 31.79 -33.93 -8.64
C GLU A 148 31.34 -34.87 -7.52
N ASP A 149 30.08 -35.31 -7.58
CA ASP A 149 29.80 -36.73 -7.45
C ASP A 149 28.55 -37.05 -8.29
N GLU A 150 28.82 -37.88 -9.29
CA GLU A 150 27.88 -38.65 -10.10
C GLU A 150 26.94 -39.50 -9.23
N ASP A 151 25.83 -39.91 -9.83
CA ASP A 151 25.04 -41.15 -9.60
C ASP A 151 23.54 -40.82 -9.60
N GLU A 152 22.65 -41.45 -10.35
CA GLU A 152 22.72 -42.42 -11.44
C GLU A 152 21.27 -42.40 -12.01
N ASP A 153 21.13 -42.66 -13.32
CA ASP A 153 19.83 -42.88 -13.94
C ASP A 153 19.11 -44.11 -13.34
N GLU A 154 17.81 -44.04 -13.10
CA GLU A 154 16.97 -45.23 -13.24
C GLU A 154 15.54 -44.86 -13.70
N ASP A 155 15.26 -45.24 -14.94
CA ASP A 155 13.96 -45.28 -15.62
C ASP A 155 12.93 -46.15 -14.86
N GLU A 156 11.66 -45.71 -14.80
CA GLU A 156 10.47 -46.57 -14.98
C GLU A 156 9.22 -45.77 -15.40
#